data_AF-A0A0X8JK14-F1
#
_entry.id   AF-A0A0X8JK14-F1
#
_cell.length_a   1.000
_cell.length_b   1.000
_cell.length_c   1.000
_cell.angle_alpha   90.00
_cell.angle_beta   90.00
_cell.angle_gamma   90.00
#
_symmetry.space_group_name_H-M   'P 1'
#
loop_
_entity.id
_entity.type
_entity.pdbx_description
1 polymer ?
#
loop_
_entity_poly.entity_id
_entity_poly.type
_entity_poly.pdbx_seq_one_letter_code
_entity_poly.pdbx_strand_id
1 'polypeptide(L)'
;MSRAFFFTPRVFFRPLPACLWLLVPLCCLTIAHPAAAQVTLLVPSQPSIEAPAKPDTPDKSDKTARADKTDKTEKETSQAKGKEEQKKNTAEQKIAQTPPSPAAEAAPAPKPQNNETTASQQTDGRSPAAPAAAATTETNGQDAAVSGGAAKPEPPQAPPISEEVDVLISMMRPFRHEGLSMDMPQLFAVLRYDDNTPAKDGVLQPERHDLLGDVEEIRYLDQKAWGANVALSRPGLYQFVIEARPWWDAARDRFVQHYVKTTLPVYGVERGWELPVGQRFEIQPLTRPFGLTAPALFSGRVLFNGKPLDNAPVRMSRINTDKQSAPTPWQEELAARTDKNGQFAFVLNQPGWWCCAAVAAGDPLKGPDGQSKPLELGALLWLYVDGASAEPRKH
;
A
#
# COMPACT_ATOMS: atom_id res chain seq x y z
N MET A 1 -99.65 23.14 -43.07
CA MET A 1 -100.03 22.34 -41.89
C MET A 1 -99.57 23.05 -40.62
N SER A 2 -99.76 22.47 -39.44
CA SER A 2 -99.85 23.17 -38.14
C SER A 2 -98.58 23.86 -37.59
N ARG A 3 -98.84 24.89 -36.75
CA ARG A 3 -98.24 25.28 -35.44
C ARG A 3 -97.05 24.41 -34.93
N ALA A 4 -96.07 24.93 -34.16
CA ALA A 4 -96.26 25.72 -32.93
C ALA A 4 -95.00 26.47 -32.41
N PHE A 5 -95.13 27.13 -31.25
CA PHE A 5 -94.07 27.83 -30.48
C PHE A 5 -93.35 26.88 -29.49
N PHE A 6 -92.16 27.27 -28.95
CA PHE A 6 -91.95 27.79 -27.57
C PHE A 6 -90.61 27.45 -26.85
N PHE A 7 -90.23 28.37 -25.96
CA PHE A 7 -89.42 28.25 -24.71
C PHE A 7 -87.98 27.70 -24.67
N THR A 8 -87.08 28.56 -24.18
CA THR A 8 -85.88 28.21 -23.38
C THR A 8 -86.24 27.82 -21.95
N PRO A 9 -85.34 27.15 -21.23
CA PRO A 9 -84.94 27.69 -19.93
C PRO A 9 -83.42 27.68 -19.69
N ARG A 10 -82.96 28.58 -18.80
CA ARG A 10 -81.63 28.51 -18.17
C ARG A 10 -81.66 27.52 -17.01
N VAL A 11 -80.56 26.79 -16.79
CA VAL A 11 -80.35 25.99 -15.57
C VAL A 11 -79.20 26.59 -14.77
N PHE A 12 -79.44 26.84 -13.48
CA PHE A 12 -78.39 27.20 -12.51
C PHE A 12 -77.71 25.93 -12.00
N PHE A 13 -76.40 25.98 -11.77
CA PHE A 13 -75.71 25.09 -10.84
C PHE A 13 -74.77 25.89 -9.93
N ARG A 14 -74.71 25.51 -8.65
CA ARG A 14 -73.81 26.06 -7.63
C ARG A 14 -72.77 24.99 -7.22
N PRO A 15 -71.67 25.35 -6.51
CA PRO A 15 -70.44 24.56 -6.54
C PRO A 15 -70.40 23.39 -5.56
N LEU A 16 -69.47 22.46 -5.82
CA LEU A 16 -68.87 21.59 -4.80
C LEU A 16 -67.38 21.94 -4.62
N PRO A 17 -66.85 21.91 -3.39
CA PRO A 17 -65.41 21.97 -3.12
C PRO A 17 -64.81 20.56 -2.94
N ALA A 18 -63.54 20.38 -3.33
CA ALA A 18 -62.51 19.52 -2.69
C ALA A 18 -61.44 19.06 -3.70
N CYS A 19 -60.22 19.58 -3.59
CA CYS A 19 -58.99 18.91 -4.05
C CYS A 19 -57.88 19.18 -3.03
N LEU A 20 -57.63 18.21 -2.15
CA LEU A 20 -56.59 18.27 -1.13
C LEU A 20 -55.23 17.98 -1.79
N TRP A 21 -54.40 19.00 -1.98
CA TRP A 21 -53.05 18.83 -2.54
C TRP A 21 -52.11 18.20 -1.51
N LEU A 22 -51.95 16.88 -1.58
CA LEU A 22 -50.93 16.14 -0.84
C LEU A 22 -49.55 16.40 -1.46
N LEU A 23 -48.81 17.32 -0.86
CA LEU A 23 -47.37 17.48 -1.09
C LEU A 23 -46.64 16.24 -0.55
N VAL A 24 -46.33 15.29 -1.43
CA VAL A 24 -45.37 14.23 -1.14
C VAL A 24 -43.99 14.89 -1.03
N PRO A 25 -43.31 14.84 0.13
CA PRO A 25 -41.93 15.30 0.20
C PRO A 25 -41.09 14.38 -0.68
N LEU A 26 -40.40 14.94 -1.68
CA LEU A 26 -39.46 14.21 -2.51
C LEU A 26 -38.26 13.83 -1.62
N CYS A 27 -38.37 12.68 -0.96
CA CYS A 27 -37.32 12.17 -0.10
C CYS A 27 -36.09 11.91 -0.97
N CYS A 28 -35.12 12.81 -0.89
CA CYS A 28 -33.84 12.67 -1.57
C CYS A 28 -33.10 11.48 -0.96
N LEU A 29 -33.35 10.30 -1.51
CA LEU A 29 -32.52 9.12 -1.36
C LEU A 29 -31.14 9.46 -1.92
N THR A 30 -30.31 10.08 -1.08
CA THR A 30 -28.87 10.09 -1.23
C THR A 30 -28.46 8.64 -1.29
N ILE A 31 -28.23 8.13 -2.50
CA ILE A 31 -27.67 6.80 -2.70
C ILE A 31 -26.33 6.84 -1.98
N ALA A 32 -26.27 6.19 -0.82
CA ALA A 32 -25.06 6.01 -0.07
C ALA A 32 -24.13 5.20 -0.98
N HIS A 33 -23.21 5.91 -1.63
CA HIS A 33 -22.22 5.26 -2.48
C HIS A 33 -21.47 4.29 -1.57
N PRO A 34 -21.29 3.01 -1.96
CA PRO A 34 -20.53 2.07 -1.15
C PRO A 34 -19.18 2.72 -0.85
N ALA A 35 -18.87 2.89 0.44
CA ALA A 35 -17.75 3.74 0.86
C ALA A 35 -16.45 3.24 0.20
N ALA A 36 -15.98 3.98 -0.80
CA ALA A 36 -14.96 3.52 -1.73
C ALA A 36 -13.70 3.10 -0.96
N ALA A 37 -13.18 1.91 -1.26
CA ALA A 37 -12.21 1.21 -0.44
C ALA A 37 -11.01 2.10 -0.06
N GLN A 38 -10.94 2.45 1.22
CA GLN A 38 -9.84 3.21 1.81
C GLN A 38 -8.80 2.20 2.28
N VAL A 39 -7.59 2.28 1.74
CA VAL A 39 -6.49 1.36 2.05
C VAL A 39 -5.23 2.12 2.42
N THR A 40 -4.46 1.57 3.36
CA THR A 40 -3.12 2.07 3.65
C THR A 40 -2.17 1.56 2.57
N LEU A 41 -1.71 2.48 1.73
CA LEU A 41 -0.63 2.31 0.77
C LEU A 41 0.70 2.09 1.52
N LEU A 42 1.43 1.06 1.12
CA LEU A 42 2.81 0.80 1.51
C LEU A 42 3.53 0.27 0.27
N VAL A 43 4.31 1.12 -0.41
CA VAL A 43 5.02 0.74 -1.64
C VAL A 43 6.44 1.30 -1.66
N PRO A 44 7.46 0.49 -2.00
CA PRO A 44 8.76 1.01 -2.40
C PRO A 44 8.66 1.74 -3.75
N SER A 45 9.59 2.67 -4.01
CA SER A 45 9.69 3.41 -5.27
C SER A 45 9.96 2.51 -6.48
N GLN A 46 10.56 1.33 -6.25
CA GLN A 46 10.80 0.30 -7.27
C GLN A 46 10.31 -1.09 -6.80
N PRO A 47 9.77 -1.94 -7.69
CA PRO A 47 9.26 -3.28 -7.34
C PRO A 47 10.34 -4.40 -7.32
N SER A 48 11.61 -4.04 -7.50
CA SER A 48 12.82 -4.81 -7.14
C SER A 48 13.99 -3.83 -7.11
N ILE A 49 15.16 -4.29 -6.66
CA ILE A 49 16.44 -3.71 -7.08
C ILE A 49 17.25 -4.82 -7.72
N GLU A 50 17.68 -4.62 -8.97
CA GLU A 50 18.46 -5.61 -9.71
C GLU A 50 19.96 -5.44 -9.45
N ALA A 51 20.72 -6.54 -9.55
CA ALA A 51 22.17 -6.46 -9.45
C ALA A 51 22.75 -5.71 -10.67
N PRO A 52 23.82 -4.90 -10.49
CA PRO A 52 24.51 -4.27 -11.61
C PRO A 52 25.04 -5.34 -12.57
N ALA A 53 24.90 -5.09 -13.87
CA ALA A 53 25.36 -6.02 -14.90
C ALA A 53 26.85 -6.35 -14.72
N LYS A 54 27.19 -7.64 -14.77
CA LYS A 54 28.60 -8.06 -14.83
C LYS A 54 29.21 -7.46 -16.10
N PRO A 55 30.36 -6.77 -16.03
CA PRO A 55 30.97 -6.22 -17.23
C PRO A 55 31.35 -7.36 -18.19
N ASP A 56 30.98 -7.20 -19.46
CA ASP A 56 31.31 -8.16 -20.52
C ASP A 56 32.82 -8.39 -20.54
N THR A 57 33.23 -9.56 -20.04
CA THR A 57 34.60 -10.01 -20.12
C THR A 57 34.77 -10.58 -21.52
N PRO A 58 35.49 -9.90 -22.44
CA PRO A 58 35.59 -10.36 -23.82
C PRO A 58 36.24 -11.74 -23.85
N ASP A 59 35.52 -12.72 -24.38
CA ASP A 59 35.97 -14.11 -24.38
C ASP A 59 37.30 -14.23 -25.12
N LYS A 60 38.27 -14.88 -24.47
CA LYS A 60 39.62 -15.08 -25.02
C LYS A 60 39.67 -16.20 -26.07
N SER A 61 38.56 -16.91 -26.32
CA SER A 61 38.45 -17.92 -27.38
C SER A 61 38.74 -17.37 -28.79
N ASP A 62 38.31 -16.14 -29.10
CA ASP A 62 38.32 -15.60 -30.47
C ASP A 62 39.69 -15.07 -30.95
N LYS A 63 40.77 -15.29 -30.17
CA LYS A 63 42.15 -14.99 -30.61
C LYS A 63 42.81 -16.09 -31.45
N THR A 64 42.11 -17.20 -31.68
CA THR A 64 42.64 -18.35 -32.44
C THR A 64 42.06 -18.51 -33.85
N ALA A 65 41.00 -17.77 -34.19
CA ALA A 65 40.27 -17.91 -35.46
C ALA A 65 40.70 -16.94 -36.58
N ARG A 66 41.71 -16.07 -36.34
CA ARG A 66 42.08 -14.98 -37.26
C ARG A 66 43.58 -14.94 -37.60
N ALA A 67 44.15 -16.11 -37.87
CA ALA A 67 45.56 -16.28 -38.24
C ALA A 67 45.76 -17.07 -39.55
N ASP A 68 44.75 -17.17 -40.42
CA ASP A 68 44.92 -17.79 -41.75
C ASP A 68 43.94 -17.23 -42.81
N LYS A 69 44.35 -16.13 -43.49
CA LYS A 69 43.93 -15.68 -44.84
C LYS A 69 44.43 -14.26 -45.19
N THR A 70 45.71 -14.18 -45.52
CA THR A 70 46.19 -13.34 -46.64
C THR A 70 46.27 -14.31 -47.84
N ASP A 71 45.98 -13.98 -49.10
CA ASP A 71 46.20 -12.76 -49.87
C ASP A 71 45.33 -12.74 -51.16
N LYS A 72 45.45 -11.68 -52.00
CA LYS A 72 44.89 -11.43 -53.37
C LYS A 72 43.42 -10.98 -53.40
N THR A 73 43.04 -9.78 -53.86
CA THR A 73 43.40 -9.09 -55.14
C THR A 73 42.98 -7.59 -55.06
N GLU A 74 43.49 -6.74 -55.97
CA GLU A 74 43.31 -5.27 -55.96
C GLU A 74 42.07 -4.70 -56.72
N LYS A 75 41.86 -3.37 -56.57
CA LYS A 75 41.09 -2.42 -57.41
C LYS A 75 39.55 -2.57 -57.35
N GLU A 76 38.75 -1.49 -57.44
CA GLU A 76 39.00 -0.19 -58.10
C GLU A 76 38.47 1.04 -57.30
N THR A 77 38.30 2.22 -57.92
CA THR A 77 38.46 3.51 -57.22
C THR A 77 37.38 4.57 -57.51
N SER A 78 36.99 5.37 -56.49
CA SER A 78 36.36 6.72 -56.57
C SER A 78 34.89 6.81 -57.09
N GLN A 79 34.10 7.90 -56.96
CA GLN A 79 34.32 9.31 -56.58
C GLN A 79 33.18 9.94 -55.71
N ALA A 80 33.49 11.07 -55.05
CA ALA A 80 32.72 12.36 -54.91
C ALA A 80 31.20 12.39 -54.56
N LYS A 81 30.68 13.19 -53.59
CA LYS A 81 30.71 14.68 -53.35
C LYS A 81 29.80 15.45 -54.33
N GLY A 82 28.89 16.37 -53.95
CA GLY A 82 28.52 17.01 -52.66
C GLY A 82 27.47 18.15 -52.86
N LYS A 83 27.49 19.20 -52.00
CA LYS A 83 26.61 20.42 -51.92
C LYS A 83 25.31 20.28 -51.06
N GLU A 84 24.82 21.24 -50.26
CA GLU A 84 24.73 22.74 -50.27
C GLU A 84 23.65 23.33 -51.23
N GLU A 85 22.94 24.44 -50.98
CA GLU A 85 22.63 25.23 -49.75
C GLU A 85 21.05 25.20 -49.56
N GLN A 86 20.19 26.20 -49.29
CA GLN A 86 20.27 27.63 -48.94
C GLN A 86 19.16 28.05 -47.94
N LYS A 87 19.49 29.04 -47.10
CA LYS A 87 18.63 29.87 -46.22
C LYS A 87 17.20 30.19 -46.71
N LYS A 88 16.30 30.44 -45.75
CA LYS A 88 15.71 31.80 -45.61
C LYS A 88 15.26 32.13 -44.18
N ASN A 89 15.58 33.34 -43.71
CA ASN A 89 15.02 33.94 -42.50
C ASN A 89 13.70 34.68 -42.82
N THR A 90 12.82 34.78 -41.83
CA THR A 90 12.14 36.04 -41.42
C THR A 90 11.86 35.94 -39.92
N ALA A 91 11.92 37.06 -39.20
CA ALA A 91 11.59 37.14 -37.77
C ALA A 91 10.62 38.30 -37.52
N GLU A 92 9.63 38.10 -36.67
CA GLU A 92 8.73 39.09 -36.04
C GLU A 92 7.73 38.35 -35.12
N GLN A 93 7.18 38.89 -34.03
CA GLN A 93 7.52 40.08 -33.25
C GLN A 93 7.12 39.86 -31.76
N LYS A 94 7.35 40.85 -30.88
CA LYS A 94 7.28 40.72 -29.40
C LYS A 94 6.10 41.50 -28.80
N ILE A 95 5.25 40.85 -28.01
CA ILE A 95 4.35 41.49 -27.02
C ILE A 95 4.41 40.70 -25.70
N ALA A 96 4.37 41.40 -24.57
CA ALA A 96 4.28 40.81 -23.23
C ALA A 96 3.38 41.68 -22.34
N GLN A 97 2.57 41.05 -21.47
CA GLN A 97 1.89 41.71 -20.34
C GLN A 97 1.32 40.70 -19.31
N THR A 98 1.83 40.79 -18.08
CA THR A 98 1.15 40.50 -16.79
C THR A 98 0.33 41.76 -16.38
N PRO A 99 -0.29 41.92 -15.18
CA PRO A 99 -0.57 41.03 -14.02
C PRO A 99 -2.12 40.77 -13.87
N PRO A 100 -2.76 40.44 -12.70
CA PRO A 100 -2.30 40.41 -11.30
C PRO A 100 -2.66 39.19 -10.43
N SER A 101 -2.17 39.23 -9.18
CA SER A 101 -2.51 38.34 -8.06
C SER A 101 -3.30 39.12 -6.99
N PRO A 102 -4.16 38.45 -6.20
CA PRO A 102 -4.36 38.75 -4.78
C PRO A 102 -3.29 37.97 -3.97
N ALA A 103 -2.50 38.62 -3.10
CA ALA A 103 -2.86 39.24 -1.81
C ALA A 103 -2.96 38.20 -0.67
N ALA A 104 -2.09 38.34 0.33
CA ALA A 104 -2.08 37.54 1.55
C ALA A 104 -2.69 38.34 2.71
N GLU A 105 -3.33 37.63 3.65
CA GLU A 105 -3.84 38.20 4.91
C GLU A 105 -3.34 37.35 6.10
N ALA A 106 -3.21 37.98 7.27
CA ALA A 106 -2.31 37.51 8.33
C ALA A 106 -3.00 36.67 9.43
N ALA A 107 -2.25 35.71 9.99
CA ALA A 107 -2.64 34.95 11.17
C ALA A 107 -2.14 35.63 12.47
N PRO A 108 -2.96 35.71 13.54
CA PRO A 108 -2.51 36.11 14.88
C PRO A 108 -1.96 34.92 15.68
N ALA A 109 -0.94 35.16 16.51
CA ALA A 109 -0.31 34.14 17.35
C ALA A 109 -0.98 33.99 18.73
N PRO A 110 -0.96 32.78 19.34
CA PRO A 110 -1.35 32.59 20.74
C PRO A 110 -0.24 33.01 21.72
N LYS A 111 -0.63 33.48 22.91
CA LYS A 111 0.26 33.64 24.09
C LYS A 111 0.08 32.46 25.06
N PRO A 112 1.08 32.15 25.90
CA PRO A 112 1.00 31.03 26.84
C PRO A 112 0.05 31.29 28.00
N GLN A 113 -0.47 30.22 28.60
CA GLN A 113 -1.10 30.24 29.92
C GLN A 113 -0.37 29.27 30.86
N ASN A 114 -0.02 29.77 32.04
CA ASN A 114 0.41 28.94 33.16
C ASN A 114 -0.81 28.26 33.81
N ASN A 115 -0.57 27.18 34.56
CA ASN A 115 -1.31 26.92 35.80
C ASN A 115 -0.45 26.07 36.75
N GLU A 116 -0.20 26.58 37.94
CA GLU A 116 0.30 25.81 39.10
C GLU A 116 -0.88 25.50 40.03
N THR A 117 -0.65 24.66 41.07
CA THR A 117 -1.39 24.64 42.35
C THR A 117 -2.88 24.21 42.35
N THR A 118 -3.44 23.45 43.31
CA THR A 118 -2.92 22.68 44.48
C THR A 118 -3.83 21.45 44.71
N ALA A 119 -3.38 20.47 45.50
CA ALA A 119 -4.13 19.26 45.85
C ALA A 119 -4.97 19.35 47.14
N SER A 120 -5.98 18.47 47.25
CA SER A 120 -6.60 17.96 48.50
C SER A 120 -7.36 16.65 48.19
N GLN A 121 -6.84 15.46 48.51
CA GLN A 121 -6.96 14.72 49.79
C GLN A 121 -8.30 13.98 50.05
N GLN A 122 -8.21 12.63 50.10
CA GLN A 122 -8.92 11.66 50.99
C GLN A 122 -10.47 11.53 50.88
N THR A 123 -11.14 10.42 51.26
CA THR A 123 -10.83 9.06 51.83
C THR A 123 -12.04 8.15 51.53
N ASP A 124 -12.04 6.80 51.51
CA ASP A 124 -11.03 5.71 51.60
C ASP A 124 -11.59 4.50 50.80
N GLY A 125 -11.10 3.25 50.97
CA GLY A 125 -11.72 2.11 50.26
C GLY A 125 -11.22 0.66 50.38
N ARG A 126 -10.44 0.25 51.39
CA ARG A 126 -10.29 -1.19 51.82
C ARG A 126 -9.65 -2.22 50.84
N SER A 127 -8.44 -2.68 51.18
CA SER A 127 -7.83 -3.94 50.68
C SER A 127 -8.33 -5.18 51.48
N PRO A 128 -8.01 -6.42 51.06
CA PRO A 128 -6.86 -7.09 51.67
C PRO A 128 -5.97 -7.88 50.67
N ALA A 129 -4.75 -8.22 51.11
CA ALA A 129 -3.73 -8.95 50.34
C ALA A 129 -3.12 -10.12 51.15
N ALA A 130 -2.51 -11.09 50.46
CA ALA A 130 -1.63 -12.13 51.02
C ALA A 130 -0.88 -12.87 49.87
N PRO A 131 0.24 -13.58 50.14
CA PRO A 131 1.40 -13.14 50.92
C PRO A 131 2.74 -13.47 50.19
N ALA A 132 3.89 -13.22 50.83
CA ALA A 132 5.20 -13.64 50.33
C ALA A 132 6.09 -14.22 51.45
N ALA A 133 6.70 -15.39 51.19
CA ALA A 133 7.79 -16.06 51.93
C ALA A 133 8.17 -17.34 51.12
N ALA A 134 9.34 -17.97 51.22
CA ALA A 134 10.55 -17.73 52.02
C ALA A 134 11.81 -18.06 51.19
N ALA A 135 13.00 -17.91 51.76
CA ALA A 135 14.27 -18.32 51.16
C ALA A 135 14.91 -19.48 51.93
N THR A 136 15.67 -20.33 51.22
CA THR A 136 16.55 -21.35 51.81
C THR A 136 17.84 -21.45 51.00
N THR A 137 18.98 -21.59 51.68
CA THR A 137 20.32 -21.71 51.08
C THR A 137 20.82 -23.15 51.11
N GLU A 138 21.37 -23.66 50.00
CA GLU A 138 22.26 -24.82 50.01
C GLU A 138 23.52 -24.60 49.14
N THR A 139 24.47 -25.51 49.29
CA THR A 139 25.93 -25.27 49.27
C THR A 139 26.62 -25.28 47.90
N ASN A 140 27.87 -24.80 47.88
CA ASN A 140 28.81 -24.88 46.76
C ASN A 140 28.97 -26.29 46.15
N GLY A 141 29.02 -26.34 44.82
CA GLY A 141 29.70 -27.39 44.05
C GLY A 141 30.43 -26.73 42.88
N GLN A 142 31.76 -26.93 42.77
CA GLN A 142 32.57 -26.34 41.71
C GLN A 142 32.84 -27.39 40.63
N ASP A 143 32.34 -27.18 39.42
CA ASP A 143 32.78 -27.89 38.22
C ASP A 143 32.97 -26.92 37.06
N ALA A 144 34.24 -26.65 36.73
CA ALA A 144 34.63 -25.71 35.68
C ALA A 144 34.67 -26.38 34.30
N ALA A 145 33.48 -26.69 33.76
CA ALA A 145 33.35 -27.25 32.41
C ALA A 145 33.71 -26.20 31.33
N VAL A 146 35.00 -26.11 30.98
CA VAL A 146 35.49 -25.28 29.87
C VAL A 146 35.03 -25.87 28.54
N SER A 147 33.80 -25.54 28.14
CA SER A 147 33.27 -25.87 26.82
C SER A 147 33.95 -25.00 25.76
N GLY A 148 35.10 -25.48 25.27
CA GLY A 148 35.81 -24.92 24.12
C GLY A 148 35.04 -25.17 22.81
N GLY A 149 33.83 -24.62 22.70
CA GLY A 149 33.01 -24.69 21.51
C GLY A 149 33.67 -23.92 20.36
N ALA A 150 34.41 -24.63 19.52
CA ALA A 150 34.97 -24.07 18.30
C ALA A 150 33.85 -23.45 17.48
N ALA A 151 33.93 -22.13 17.24
CA ALA A 151 32.94 -21.43 16.44
C ALA A 151 32.84 -22.08 15.06
N LYS A 152 31.68 -22.65 14.75
CA LYS A 152 31.38 -23.17 13.41
C LYS A 152 31.63 -22.03 12.42
N PRO A 153 32.41 -22.23 11.35
CA PRO A 153 32.63 -21.20 10.35
C PRO A 153 31.30 -20.61 9.89
N GLU A 154 31.17 -19.29 10.01
CA GLU A 154 29.98 -18.59 9.54
C GLU A 154 29.85 -18.84 8.03
N PRO A 155 28.66 -19.22 7.53
CA PRO A 155 28.50 -19.47 6.10
C PRO A 155 28.81 -18.17 5.33
N PRO A 156 29.40 -18.27 4.11
CA PRO A 156 29.87 -17.10 3.39
C PRO A 156 28.73 -16.10 3.17
N GLN A 157 28.86 -14.91 3.77
CA GLN A 157 27.92 -13.82 3.55
C GLN A 157 28.06 -13.28 2.12
N ALA A 158 26.94 -12.89 1.52
CA ALA A 158 26.95 -12.11 0.30
C ALA A 158 27.71 -10.78 0.54
N PRO A 159 28.40 -10.22 -0.47
CA PRO A 159 29.09 -8.95 -0.31
C PRO A 159 28.10 -7.83 0.06
N PRO A 160 28.51 -6.85 0.89
CA PRO A 160 27.69 -5.68 1.17
C PRO A 160 27.46 -4.86 -0.10
N ILE A 161 26.34 -4.15 -0.12
CA ILE A 161 25.92 -3.24 -1.19
C ILE A 161 25.58 -1.88 -0.57
N SER A 162 25.32 -0.87 -1.40
CA SER A 162 25.08 0.51 -0.95
C SER A 162 23.88 1.11 -1.68
N GLU A 163 22.78 0.36 -1.68
CA GLU A 163 21.53 0.75 -2.33
C GLU A 163 20.60 1.47 -1.34
N GLU A 164 19.68 2.27 -1.85
CA GLU A 164 18.64 2.93 -1.07
C GLU A 164 17.27 2.75 -1.75
N VAL A 165 16.20 2.75 -0.96
CA VAL A 165 14.83 2.73 -1.49
C VAL A 165 13.93 3.70 -0.73
N ASP A 166 13.30 4.62 -1.44
CA ASP A 166 12.23 5.44 -0.89
C ASP A 166 10.96 4.60 -0.75
N VAL A 167 10.35 4.60 0.43
CA VAL A 167 9.12 3.88 0.75
C VAL A 167 8.00 4.89 1.01
N LEU A 168 6.94 4.83 0.20
CA LEU A 168 5.76 5.68 0.32
C LEU A 168 4.70 4.99 1.21
N ILE A 169 4.23 5.74 2.21
CA ILE A 169 3.22 5.32 3.17
C ILE A 169 2.09 6.35 3.17
N SER A 170 0.87 5.95 2.82
CA SER A 170 -0.26 6.89 2.69
C SER A 170 -1.60 6.18 2.90
N MET A 171 -2.69 6.93 3.10
CA MET A 171 -4.05 6.39 2.97
C MET A 171 -4.58 6.80 1.59
N MET A 172 -5.27 5.91 0.87
CA MET A 172 -5.82 6.25 -0.45
C MET A 172 -7.07 5.45 -0.83
N ARG A 173 -7.75 5.90 -1.89
CA ARG A 173 -8.75 5.13 -2.65
C ARG A 173 -8.14 4.71 -4.00
N PRO A 174 -7.77 3.44 -4.23
CA PRO A 174 -6.93 3.03 -5.36
C PRO A 174 -7.54 3.35 -6.73
N PHE A 175 -8.80 2.98 -6.95
CA PHE A 175 -9.47 3.22 -8.24
C PHE A 175 -9.79 4.71 -8.49
N ARG A 176 -9.95 5.50 -7.43
CA ARG A 176 -10.17 6.95 -7.54
C ARG A 176 -8.87 7.72 -7.77
N HIS A 177 -7.71 7.08 -7.55
CA HIS A 177 -6.38 7.69 -7.48
C HIS A 177 -6.39 8.96 -6.60
N GLU A 178 -7.02 8.82 -5.43
CA GLU A 178 -7.31 9.90 -4.48
C GLU A 178 -6.61 9.58 -3.16
N GLY A 179 -5.73 10.47 -2.70
CA GLY A 179 -5.12 10.36 -1.37
C GLY A 179 -6.10 10.72 -0.26
N LEU A 180 -5.80 10.29 0.96
CA LEU A 180 -6.50 10.63 2.20
C LEU A 180 -5.45 10.95 3.28
N SER A 181 -5.76 11.90 4.16
CA SER A 181 -4.87 12.27 5.27
C SER A 181 -4.65 11.06 6.20
N MET A 182 -3.39 10.76 6.52
CA MET A 182 -3.01 9.60 7.33
C MET A 182 -2.25 10.01 8.60
N ASP A 183 -2.68 9.48 9.75
CA ASP A 183 -1.92 9.55 11.00
C ASP A 183 -0.69 8.63 10.97
N MET A 184 0.35 8.99 11.74
CA MET A 184 1.58 8.21 11.81
C MET A 184 1.28 6.78 12.29
N PRO A 185 1.81 5.73 11.65
CA PRO A 185 1.58 4.35 12.08
C PRO A 185 2.05 4.10 13.52
N GLN A 186 1.64 2.97 14.11
CA GLN A 186 2.14 2.54 15.42
C GLN A 186 3.34 1.60 15.31
N LEU A 187 3.55 1.01 14.13
CA LEU A 187 4.71 0.20 13.78
C LEU A 187 5.01 0.41 12.29
N PHE A 188 6.26 0.69 11.97
CA PHE A 188 6.84 0.49 10.64
C PHE A 188 8.19 -0.21 10.83
N ALA A 189 8.41 -1.29 10.09
CA ALA A 189 9.61 -2.10 10.18
C ALA A 189 9.86 -2.86 8.86
N VAL A 190 11.05 -3.42 8.72
CA VAL A 190 11.38 -4.35 7.62
C VAL A 190 11.95 -5.65 8.18
N LEU A 191 11.57 -6.76 7.54
CA LEU A 191 12.09 -8.10 7.79
C LEU A 191 12.91 -8.53 6.58
N ARG A 192 14.22 -8.70 6.77
CA ARG A 192 15.18 -9.11 5.75
C ARG A 192 15.44 -10.61 5.84
N TYR A 193 15.30 -11.29 4.70
CA TYR A 193 15.67 -12.69 4.52
C TYR A 193 16.80 -12.80 3.46
N ASP A 194 17.67 -13.77 3.62
CA ASP A 194 18.76 -14.14 2.69
C ASP A 194 19.04 -15.65 2.80
N ASP A 195 19.96 -16.18 1.99
CA ASP A 195 20.30 -17.61 1.99
C ASP A 195 20.90 -18.11 3.32
N ASN A 196 21.51 -17.21 4.10
CA ASN A 196 22.12 -17.53 5.41
C ASN A 196 21.14 -17.39 6.58
N THR A 197 19.94 -16.82 6.35
CA THR A 197 18.95 -16.53 7.40
C THR A 197 18.62 -17.80 8.19
N PRO A 198 18.82 -17.79 9.52
CA PRO A 198 18.78 -19.00 10.33
C PRO A 198 17.35 -19.51 10.47
N ALA A 199 17.21 -20.83 10.62
CA ALA A 199 15.94 -21.47 10.97
C ALA A 199 15.94 -21.86 12.45
N LYS A 200 14.85 -21.55 13.15
CA LYS A 200 14.55 -22.06 14.49
C LYS A 200 13.27 -22.88 14.42
N ASP A 201 13.29 -24.11 14.92
CA ASP A 201 12.14 -25.02 14.93
C ASP A 201 11.48 -25.22 13.54
N GLY A 202 12.29 -25.11 12.48
CA GLY A 202 11.87 -25.19 11.07
C GLY A 202 11.43 -23.86 10.44
N VAL A 203 11.33 -22.77 11.20
CA VAL A 203 10.84 -21.44 10.75
C VAL A 203 12.02 -20.47 10.60
N LEU A 204 12.11 -19.78 9.45
CA LEU A 204 13.15 -18.77 9.24
C LEU A 204 12.98 -17.58 10.20
N GLN A 205 14.09 -17.12 10.76
CA GLN A 205 14.17 -15.99 11.69
C GLN A 205 14.82 -14.79 10.96
N PRO A 206 14.05 -13.90 10.32
CA PRO A 206 14.61 -12.79 9.56
C PRO A 206 15.34 -11.78 10.44
N GLU A 207 16.26 -11.05 9.83
CA GLU A 207 16.86 -9.83 10.41
C GLU A 207 15.77 -8.73 10.42
N ARG A 208 15.45 -8.18 11.60
CA ARG A 208 14.45 -7.12 11.76
C ARG A 208 15.13 -5.78 12.00
N HIS A 209 14.68 -4.75 11.28
CA HIS A 209 14.94 -3.35 11.62
C HIS A 209 13.59 -2.63 11.82
N ASP A 210 13.45 -1.94 12.96
CA ASP A 210 12.33 -1.04 13.22
C ASP A 210 12.63 0.32 12.60
N LEU A 211 11.79 0.75 11.66
CA LEU A 211 12.02 1.92 10.80
C LEU A 211 11.14 3.12 11.16
N LEU A 212 10.31 3.01 12.21
CA LEU A 212 9.35 4.05 12.59
C LEU A 212 10.01 5.38 13.00
N GLY A 213 11.28 5.36 13.43
CA GLY A 213 12.07 6.55 13.72
C GLY A 213 12.60 7.28 12.48
N ASP A 214 12.63 6.60 11.34
CA ASP A 214 13.20 7.06 10.06
C ASP A 214 12.11 7.57 9.09
N VAL A 215 10.90 7.80 9.62
CA VAL A 215 9.71 8.22 8.85
C VAL A 215 9.52 9.74 8.94
N GLU A 216 9.55 10.41 7.80
CA GLU A 216 9.29 11.84 7.66
C GLU A 216 7.85 12.13 7.18
N GLU A 217 7.29 13.28 7.58
CA GLU A 217 6.00 13.74 7.07
C GLU A 217 6.16 14.37 5.68
N ILE A 218 5.40 13.86 4.71
CA ILE A 218 5.41 14.32 3.31
C ILE A 218 4.00 14.63 2.81
N ARG A 219 3.89 15.16 1.59
CA ARG A 219 2.61 15.32 0.88
C ARG A 219 2.53 14.36 -0.30
N TYR A 220 1.44 13.60 -0.38
CA TYR A 220 1.12 12.73 -1.52
C TYR A 220 -0.36 12.89 -1.90
N LEU A 221 -0.64 13.08 -3.20
CA LEU A 221 -1.98 13.37 -3.72
C LEU A 221 -2.72 14.47 -2.92
N ASP A 222 -1.98 15.54 -2.61
CA ASP A 222 -2.38 16.69 -1.79
C ASP A 222 -2.81 16.42 -0.33
N GLN A 223 -2.59 15.21 0.18
CA GLN A 223 -2.85 14.83 1.56
C GLN A 223 -1.58 14.63 2.37
N LYS A 224 -1.73 14.66 3.70
CA LYS A 224 -0.67 14.27 4.64
C LYS A 224 -0.38 12.78 4.47
N ALA A 225 0.87 12.47 4.18
CA ALA A 225 1.41 11.14 3.98
C ALA A 225 2.79 11.05 4.67
N TRP A 226 3.42 9.89 4.55
CA TRP A 226 4.66 9.56 5.23
C TRP A 226 5.64 8.92 4.24
N GLY A 227 6.93 9.24 4.39
CA GLY A 227 8.00 8.69 3.56
C GLY A 227 9.16 8.22 4.44
N ALA A 228 9.90 7.23 3.98
CA ALA A 228 11.18 6.83 4.57
C ALA A 228 12.15 6.46 3.45
N ASN A 229 13.37 7.00 3.49
CA ASN A 229 14.47 6.50 2.67
C ASN A 229 15.15 5.38 3.46
N VAL A 230 15.20 4.17 2.89
CA VAL A 230 15.67 2.97 3.59
C VAL A 230 16.96 2.50 2.94
N ALA A 231 18.05 2.55 3.69
CA ALA A 231 19.34 2.01 3.28
C ALA A 231 19.33 0.48 3.24
N LEU A 232 19.77 -0.09 2.12
CA LEU A 232 19.81 -1.51 1.83
C LEU A 232 21.28 -1.93 1.71
N SER A 233 21.85 -2.38 2.83
CA SER A 233 23.29 -2.67 2.96
C SER A 233 23.73 -4.05 2.47
N ARG A 234 22.78 -4.93 2.12
CA ARG A 234 23.03 -6.34 1.74
C ARG A 234 21.99 -6.83 0.72
N PRO A 235 22.34 -7.74 -0.21
CA PRO A 235 21.37 -8.52 -0.98
C PRO A 235 20.36 -9.22 -0.07
N GLY A 236 19.10 -9.35 -0.47
CA GLY A 236 18.07 -9.94 0.38
C GLY A 236 16.64 -9.77 -0.14
N LEU A 237 15.72 -10.55 0.42
CA LEU A 237 14.29 -10.30 0.32
C LEU A 237 13.85 -9.45 1.50
N TYR A 238 13.40 -8.23 1.23
CA TYR A 238 12.94 -7.28 2.24
C TYR A 238 11.41 -7.26 2.27
N GLN A 239 10.80 -7.64 3.40
CA GLN A 239 9.35 -7.56 3.63
C GLN A 239 9.06 -6.38 4.55
N PHE A 240 8.55 -5.29 3.98
CA PHE A 240 8.15 -4.11 4.74
C PHE A 240 6.78 -4.34 5.38
N VAL A 241 6.64 -3.98 6.65
CA VAL A 241 5.45 -4.22 7.45
C VAL A 241 5.02 -2.98 8.21
N ILE A 242 3.71 -2.71 8.20
CA ILE A 242 3.08 -1.64 8.98
C ILE A 242 1.98 -2.21 9.85
N GLU A 243 1.86 -1.68 11.06
CA GLU A 243 0.62 -1.68 11.81
C GLU A 243 0.12 -0.23 11.95
N ALA A 244 -1.04 0.05 11.36
CA ALA A 244 -1.70 1.34 11.51
C ALA A 244 -2.33 1.47 12.90
N ARG A 245 -2.50 2.70 13.38
CA ARG A 245 -3.37 2.99 14.53
C ARG A 245 -4.82 2.79 14.11
N PRO A 246 -5.73 2.32 14.97
CA PRO A 246 -7.16 2.33 14.67
C PRO A 246 -7.65 3.76 14.47
N TRP A 247 -8.28 4.07 13.33
CA TRP A 247 -8.91 5.37 13.06
C TRP A 247 -10.43 5.23 12.92
N TRP A 248 -11.13 6.35 13.03
CA TRP A 248 -12.59 6.41 12.97
C TRP A 248 -13.09 6.63 11.53
N ASP A 249 -13.85 5.67 10.98
CA ASP A 249 -14.59 5.84 9.73
C ASP A 249 -16.04 6.25 10.04
N ALA A 250 -16.26 7.57 10.06
CA ALA A 250 -17.57 8.16 10.33
C ALA A 250 -18.64 7.81 9.28
N ALA A 251 -18.25 7.44 8.05
CA ALA A 251 -19.20 7.03 7.01
C ALA A 251 -19.66 5.56 7.18
N ARG A 252 -18.94 4.76 7.98
CA ARG A 252 -19.25 3.35 8.26
C ARG A 252 -19.54 3.04 9.74
N ASP A 253 -19.65 4.07 10.58
CA ASP A 253 -19.85 4.06 12.04
C ASP A 253 -18.97 3.02 12.78
N ARG A 254 -17.69 2.95 12.41
CA ARG A 254 -16.75 1.95 12.95
C ARG A 254 -15.33 2.50 13.04
N PHE A 255 -14.54 1.86 13.89
CA PHE A 255 -13.09 1.92 13.78
C PHE A 255 -12.59 0.98 12.69
N VAL A 256 -11.46 1.32 12.08
CA VAL A 256 -10.75 0.47 11.12
C VAL A 256 -9.28 0.45 11.51
N GLN A 257 -8.60 -0.69 11.36
CA GLN A 257 -7.16 -0.83 11.56
C GLN A 257 -6.55 -1.69 10.45
N HIS A 258 -5.44 -1.25 9.87
CA HIS A 258 -4.71 -1.99 8.84
C HIS A 258 -3.41 -2.61 9.36
N TYR A 259 -3.24 -3.88 9.00
CA TYR A 259 -1.97 -4.60 9.00
C TYR A 259 -1.52 -4.68 7.54
N VAL A 260 -0.37 -4.11 7.20
CA VAL A 260 0.08 -3.95 5.81
C VAL A 260 1.40 -4.67 5.59
N LYS A 261 1.56 -5.27 4.41
CA LYS A 261 2.79 -5.90 3.93
C LYS A 261 3.07 -5.54 2.46
N THR A 262 4.33 -5.40 2.10
CA THR A 262 4.83 -5.41 0.71
C THR A 262 6.22 -6.04 0.67
N THR A 263 6.64 -6.51 -0.50
CA THR A 263 7.85 -7.32 -0.66
C THR A 263 8.76 -6.75 -1.75
N LEU A 264 10.02 -6.47 -1.39
CA LEU A 264 11.07 -5.98 -2.27
C LEU A 264 12.20 -7.02 -2.38
N PRO A 265 12.36 -7.72 -3.50
CA PRO A 265 13.56 -8.51 -3.77
C PRO A 265 14.73 -7.60 -4.16
N VAL A 266 15.88 -7.79 -3.52
CA VAL A 266 17.12 -7.06 -3.79
C VAL A 266 18.17 -8.05 -4.27
N TYR A 267 18.69 -7.80 -5.48
CA TYR A 267 19.69 -8.59 -6.20
C TYR A 267 19.25 -10.06 -6.40
N GLY A 268 17.97 -10.25 -6.75
CA GLY A 268 17.40 -11.55 -7.14
C GLY A 268 17.12 -12.53 -5.98
N VAL A 269 17.35 -12.15 -4.72
CA VAL A 269 17.07 -13.02 -3.57
C VAL A 269 15.55 -13.13 -3.36
N GLU A 270 15.02 -14.37 -3.43
CA GLU A 270 13.58 -14.64 -3.23
C GLU A 270 13.24 -15.39 -1.93
N ARG A 271 14.21 -15.98 -1.22
CA ARG A 271 13.98 -16.87 -0.08
C ARG A 271 13.10 -16.24 1.01
N GLY A 272 11.96 -16.86 1.34
CA GLY A 272 11.06 -16.46 2.42
C GLY A 272 9.83 -15.65 2.00
N TRP A 273 9.60 -15.41 0.71
CA TRP A 273 8.42 -14.69 0.21
C TRP A 273 7.08 -15.36 0.57
N GLU A 274 7.13 -16.68 0.75
CA GLU A 274 6.02 -17.56 1.03
C GLU A 274 5.63 -17.62 2.53
N LEU A 275 6.41 -16.94 3.39
CA LEU A 275 6.26 -17.03 4.84
C LEU A 275 5.30 -15.97 5.42
N PRO A 276 4.55 -16.32 6.47
CA PRO A 276 3.90 -15.32 7.33
C PRO A 276 4.95 -14.46 8.06
N VAL A 277 4.62 -13.19 8.29
CA VAL A 277 5.47 -12.24 9.03
C VAL A 277 5.14 -12.16 10.53
N GLY A 278 4.08 -12.84 10.98
CA GLY A 278 3.66 -12.86 12.39
C GLY A 278 2.74 -11.69 12.79
N GLN A 279 2.16 -10.98 11.82
CA GLN A 279 1.15 -9.95 12.08
C GLN A 279 -0.14 -10.59 12.64
N ARG A 280 -0.91 -9.82 13.43
CA ARG A 280 -2.19 -10.28 14.01
C ARG A 280 -3.17 -10.76 12.93
N PHE A 281 -3.20 -10.07 11.80
CA PHE A 281 -4.01 -10.40 10.64
C PHE A 281 -3.19 -10.13 9.38
N GLU A 282 -2.96 -11.14 8.54
CA GLU A 282 -2.11 -10.98 7.35
C GLU A 282 -2.54 -11.86 6.17
N ILE A 283 -1.95 -11.57 5.01
CA ILE A 283 -2.02 -12.39 3.82
C ILE A 283 -0.66 -13.08 3.62
N GLN A 284 -0.65 -14.41 3.67
CA GLN A 284 0.44 -15.23 3.19
C GLN A 284 0.31 -15.37 1.66
N PRO A 285 1.28 -14.92 0.84
CA PRO A 285 1.25 -15.16 -0.59
C PRO A 285 1.38 -16.67 -0.88
N LEU A 286 0.62 -17.17 -1.86
CA LEU A 286 0.78 -18.52 -2.44
C LEU A 286 1.27 -18.46 -3.89
N THR A 287 1.19 -17.28 -4.51
CA THR A 287 1.98 -16.89 -5.69
C THR A 287 3.05 -15.88 -5.25
N ARG A 288 4.25 -15.97 -5.83
CA ARG A 288 5.36 -15.03 -5.57
C ARG A 288 4.91 -13.59 -5.88
N PRO A 289 4.93 -12.64 -4.92
CA PRO A 289 4.30 -11.32 -5.08
C PRO A 289 5.12 -10.30 -5.90
N PHE A 290 6.11 -10.76 -6.66
CA PHE A 290 7.03 -9.94 -7.46
C PHE A 290 7.53 -10.70 -8.69
N GLY A 291 7.93 -9.95 -9.72
CA GLY A 291 8.27 -10.50 -11.05
C GLY A 291 7.05 -11.15 -11.71
N LEU A 292 5.89 -10.50 -11.61
CA LEU A 292 4.62 -10.93 -12.18
C LEU A 292 4.33 -10.09 -13.43
N THR A 293 3.93 -10.71 -14.53
CA THR A 293 3.57 -10.00 -15.77
C THR A 293 2.07 -10.13 -16.05
N ALA A 294 1.41 -9.03 -16.40
CA ALA A 294 -0.02 -9.06 -16.72
C ALA A 294 -0.28 -9.79 -18.07
N PRO A 295 -1.25 -10.72 -18.13
CA PRO A 295 -2.14 -11.18 -17.06
C PRO A 295 -1.50 -12.24 -16.15
N ALA A 296 -1.50 -11.99 -14.83
CA ALA A 296 -0.98 -12.93 -13.82
C ALA A 296 -2.13 -13.55 -13.00
N LEU A 297 -2.02 -14.84 -12.66
CA LEU A 297 -2.79 -15.41 -11.56
C LEU A 297 -2.08 -15.05 -10.26
N PHE A 298 -2.78 -14.46 -9.30
CA PHE A 298 -2.30 -14.28 -7.93
C PHE A 298 -3.18 -15.09 -6.96
N SER A 299 -2.53 -15.87 -6.09
CA SER A 299 -3.17 -16.63 -5.02
C SER A 299 -2.54 -16.33 -3.67
N GLY A 300 -3.34 -16.48 -2.61
CA GLY A 300 -2.92 -16.21 -1.24
C GLY A 300 -3.76 -16.97 -0.21
N ARG A 301 -3.31 -16.93 1.05
CA ARG A 301 -4.01 -17.42 2.23
C ARG A 301 -4.16 -16.31 3.26
N VAL A 302 -5.38 -16.08 3.73
CA VAL A 302 -5.66 -15.15 4.83
C VAL A 302 -5.42 -15.85 6.17
N LEU A 303 -4.63 -15.22 7.04
CA LEU A 303 -4.28 -15.72 8.37
C LEU A 303 -4.72 -14.72 9.45
N PHE A 304 -5.49 -15.19 10.43
CA PHE A 304 -5.90 -14.44 11.62
C PHE A 304 -5.35 -15.12 12.87
N ASN A 305 -4.57 -14.40 13.68
CA ASN A 305 -3.77 -14.93 14.78
C ASN A 305 -2.95 -16.18 14.36
N GLY A 306 -2.33 -16.12 13.19
CA GLY A 306 -1.55 -17.22 12.58
C GLY A 306 -2.35 -18.42 12.06
N LYS A 307 -3.69 -18.40 12.12
CA LYS A 307 -4.56 -19.51 11.68
C LYS A 307 -5.32 -19.14 10.40
N PRO A 308 -5.57 -20.09 9.47
CA PRO A 308 -6.37 -19.81 8.28
C PRO A 308 -7.77 -19.32 8.63
N LEU A 309 -8.23 -18.24 7.96
CA LEU A 309 -9.55 -17.65 8.17
C LEU A 309 -10.51 -18.07 7.05
N ASP A 310 -11.48 -18.92 7.37
CA ASP A 310 -12.55 -19.36 6.46
C ASP A 310 -13.56 -18.24 6.17
N ASN A 311 -14.12 -18.24 4.96
CA ASN A 311 -15.18 -17.34 4.50
C ASN A 311 -14.90 -15.82 4.70
N ALA A 312 -13.63 -15.44 4.81
CA ALA A 312 -13.21 -14.05 4.89
C ALA A 312 -13.49 -13.33 3.55
N PRO A 313 -14.12 -12.15 3.54
CA PRO A 313 -14.21 -11.35 2.32
C PRO A 313 -12.82 -10.85 1.92
N VAL A 314 -12.47 -11.01 0.65
CA VAL A 314 -11.22 -10.52 0.07
C VAL A 314 -11.55 -9.63 -1.14
N ARG A 315 -10.91 -8.46 -1.22
CA ARG A 315 -10.96 -7.55 -2.36
C ARG A 315 -9.58 -7.46 -3.02
N MET A 316 -9.59 -7.14 -4.30
CA MET A 316 -8.37 -6.90 -5.09
C MET A 316 -8.59 -5.68 -5.98
N SER A 317 -7.80 -4.63 -5.79
CA SER A 317 -7.96 -3.35 -6.49
C SER A 317 -6.63 -2.84 -7.03
N ARG A 318 -6.65 -2.16 -8.17
CA ARG A 318 -5.47 -1.55 -8.83
C ARG A 318 -5.45 -0.04 -8.55
N ILE A 319 -4.26 0.55 -8.41
CA ILE A 319 -4.15 2.01 -8.46
C ILE A 319 -4.40 2.49 -9.89
N ASN A 320 -5.47 3.23 -10.10
CA ASN A 320 -5.92 3.73 -11.40
C ASN A 320 -5.16 5.01 -11.78
N THR A 321 -3.83 4.92 -11.90
CA THR A 321 -2.96 6.06 -12.23
C THR A 321 -3.30 6.68 -13.57
N ASP A 322 -3.77 5.86 -14.51
CA ASP A 322 -4.25 6.17 -15.85
C ASP A 322 -5.70 6.69 -15.92
N LYS A 323 -6.40 6.80 -14.76
CA LYS A 323 -7.72 7.46 -14.61
C LYS A 323 -8.81 6.90 -15.54
N GLN A 324 -8.80 5.59 -15.80
CA GLN A 324 -9.85 4.91 -16.54
C GLN A 324 -11.19 5.02 -15.79
N SER A 325 -12.30 5.12 -16.53
CA SER A 325 -13.64 5.07 -15.94
C SER A 325 -14.16 3.63 -15.90
N ALA A 326 -14.59 3.16 -14.73
CA ALA A 326 -15.30 1.89 -14.60
C ALA A 326 -16.74 2.01 -15.16
N PRO A 327 -17.25 1.02 -15.92
CA PRO A 327 -18.64 1.04 -16.39
C PRO A 327 -19.68 1.03 -15.26
N THR A 328 -19.34 0.41 -14.12
CA THR A 328 -20.09 0.43 -12.86
C THR A 328 -19.11 0.36 -11.68
N PRO A 329 -19.51 0.70 -10.44
CA PRO A 329 -18.67 0.52 -9.25
C PRO A 329 -18.12 -0.91 -9.07
N TRP A 330 -18.80 -1.93 -9.61
CA TRP A 330 -18.38 -3.34 -9.54
C TRP A 330 -17.18 -3.70 -10.45
N GLN A 331 -16.66 -2.74 -11.21
CA GLN A 331 -15.38 -2.87 -11.92
C GLN A 331 -14.25 -2.01 -11.31
N GLU A 332 -14.49 -1.30 -10.19
CA GLU A 332 -13.43 -0.59 -9.46
C GLU A 332 -12.54 -1.55 -8.64
N GLU A 333 -13.07 -2.73 -8.27
CA GLU A 333 -12.39 -3.79 -7.54
C GLU A 333 -12.95 -5.18 -7.89
N LEU A 334 -12.13 -6.22 -7.73
CA LEU A 334 -12.57 -7.63 -7.76
C LEU A 334 -12.92 -8.10 -6.34
N ALA A 335 -13.84 -9.06 -6.23
CA ALA A 335 -14.29 -9.60 -4.95
C ALA A 335 -14.25 -11.13 -4.92
N ALA A 336 -13.76 -11.69 -3.81
CA ALA A 336 -13.74 -13.11 -3.52
C ALA A 336 -14.05 -13.39 -2.04
N ARG A 337 -14.14 -14.67 -1.68
CA ARG A 337 -14.16 -15.17 -0.31
C ARG A 337 -13.15 -16.29 -0.17
N THR A 338 -12.55 -16.44 1.01
CA THR A 338 -11.64 -17.56 1.28
C THR A 338 -12.37 -18.89 1.40
N ASP A 339 -11.66 -19.97 1.09
CA ASP A 339 -12.07 -21.33 1.44
C ASP A 339 -11.75 -21.68 2.91
N LYS A 340 -12.14 -22.89 3.32
CA LYS A 340 -11.87 -23.47 4.65
C LYS A 340 -10.38 -23.52 5.05
N ASN A 341 -9.47 -23.38 4.10
CA ASN A 341 -8.03 -23.37 4.29
C ASN A 341 -7.45 -21.95 4.22
N GLY A 342 -8.31 -20.92 4.26
CA GLY A 342 -8.00 -19.50 4.14
C GLY A 342 -7.66 -19.04 2.72
N GLN A 343 -7.80 -19.88 1.70
CA GLN A 343 -7.21 -19.66 0.37
C GLN A 343 -8.16 -18.91 -0.58
N PHE A 344 -7.59 -18.07 -1.44
CA PHE A 344 -8.27 -17.33 -2.49
C PHE A 344 -7.37 -17.14 -3.73
N ALA A 345 -7.94 -16.74 -4.86
CA ALA A 345 -7.19 -16.37 -6.05
C ALA A 345 -7.91 -15.28 -6.88
N PHE A 346 -7.12 -14.49 -7.63
CA PHE A 346 -7.56 -13.45 -8.57
C PHE A 346 -6.71 -13.49 -9.84
N VAL A 347 -7.24 -13.00 -10.97
CA VAL A 347 -6.44 -12.72 -12.17
C VAL A 347 -6.18 -11.21 -12.26
N LEU A 348 -4.91 -10.84 -12.19
CA LEU A 348 -4.41 -9.47 -12.29
C LEU A 348 -4.16 -9.16 -13.77
N ASN A 349 -5.14 -8.54 -14.42
CA ASN A 349 -5.22 -8.38 -15.87
C ASN A 349 -4.59 -7.09 -16.42
N GLN A 350 -4.06 -6.21 -15.56
CA GLN A 350 -3.46 -4.92 -15.92
C GLN A 350 -2.16 -4.69 -15.13
N PRO A 351 -1.16 -4.00 -15.71
CA PRO A 351 0.09 -3.68 -15.02
C PRO A 351 -0.06 -2.51 -14.03
N GLY A 352 0.78 -2.47 -13.01
CA GLY A 352 0.80 -1.45 -11.95
C GLY A 352 0.74 -2.05 -10.55
N TRP A 353 0.55 -1.18 -9.55
CA TRP A 353 0.37 -1.57 -8.15
C TRP A 353 -1.07 -2.07 -7.89
N TRP A 354 -1.16 -3.24 -7.24
CA TRP A 354 -2.39 -3.87 -6.79
C TRP A 354 -2.37 -4.04 -5.27
N CYS A 355 -3.52 -3.77 -4.63
CA CYS A 355 -3.77 -4.05 -3.22
C CYS A 355 -4.73 -5.24 -3.09
N CYS A 356 -4.26 -6.31 -2.47
CA CYS A 356 -5.12 -7.35 -1.94
C CYS A 356 -5.53 -7.00 -0.50
N ALA A 357 -6.83 -6.98 -0.22
CA ALA A 357 -7.38 -6.59 1.07
C ALA A 357 -8.34 -7.66 1.61
N ALA A 358 -7.96 -8.37 2.67
CA ALA A 358 -8.88 -9.23 3.42
C ALA A 358 -9.41 -8.50 4.65
N VAL A 359 -10.67 -8.73 5.03
CA VAL A 359 -11.29 -8.07 6.19
C VAL A 359 -11.81 -9.06 7.24
N ALA A 360 -11.71 -8.67 8.51
CA ALA A 360 -12.17 -9.43 9.67
C ALA A 360 -12.74 -8.49 10.76
N ALA A 361 -13.51 -9.03 11.69
CA ALA A 361 -13.93 -8.30 12.89
C ALA A 361 -12.78 -8.28 13.92
N GLY A 362 -12.53 -7.11 14.51
CA GLY A 362 -11.68 -6.93 15.69
C GLY A 362 -12.50 -6.73 16.97
N ASP A 363 -11.80 -6.60 18.08
CA ASP A 363 -12.42 -6.30 19.38
C ASP A 363 -12.98 -4.86 19.36
N PRO A 364 -14.25 -4.63 19.78
CA PRO A 364 -14.84 -3.29 19.76
C PRO A 364 -14.08 -2.24 20.57
N LEU A 365 -14.02 -1.02 20.05
CA LEU A 365 -13.34 0.12 20.68
C LEU A 365 -14.36 1.16 21.15
N LYS A 366 -13.97 2.05 22.08
CA LYS A 366 -14.83 3.16 22.51
C LYS A 366 -14.84 4.27 21.47
N GLY A 367 -16.03 4.62 20.96
CA GLY A 367 -16.25 5.73 20.03
C GLY A 367 -16.09 7.11 20.67
N PRO A 368 -16.12 8.18 19.87
CA PRO A 368 -16.14 9.57 20.36
C PRO A 368 -17.36 9.91 21.24
N ASP A 369 -18.44 9.13 21.11
CA ASP A 369 -19.65 9.15 21.94
C ASP A 369 -19.53 8.34 23.24
N GLY A 370 -18.36 7.74 23.50
CA GLY A 370 -18.10 6.84 24.63
C GLY A 370 -18.72 5.44 24.49
N GLN A 371 -19.48 5.17 23.42
CA GLN A 371 -20.16 3.89 23.20
C GLN A 371 -19.20 2.84 22.63
N SER A 372 -19.59 1.56 22.74
CA SER A 372 -18.87 0.49 22.06
C SER A 372 -19.16 0.54 20.55
N LYS A 373 -18.12 0.68 19.73
CA LYS A 373 -18.20 0.73 18.26
C LYS A 373 -17.44 -0.45 17.65
N PRO A 374 -17.91 -1.02 16.52
CA PRO A 374 -17.20 -2.10 15.84
C PRO A 374 -15.78 -1.70 15.45
N LEU A 375 -14.87 -2.67 15.47
CA LEU A 375 -13.54 -2.56 14.85
C LEU A 375 -13.50 -3.49 13.63
N GLU A 376 -13.12 -2.94 12.48
CA GLU A 376 -12.84 -3.68 11.26
C GLU A 376 -11.32 -3.79 11.08
N LEU A 377 -10.80 -5.01 11.07
CA LEU A 377 -9.40 -5.28 10.79
C LEU A 377 -9.24 -5.56 9.30
N GLY A 378 -8.25 -4.94 8.67
CA GLY A 378 -7.87 -5.18 7.29
C GLY A 378 -6.44 -5.71 7.18
N ALA A 379 -6.25 -6.86 6.52
CA ALA A 379 -4.96 -7.39 6.13
C ALA A 379 -4.69 -6.99 4.68
N LEU A 380 -3.70 -6.14 4.46
CA LEU A 380 -3.36 -5.54 3.18
C LEU A 380 -2.03 -6.08 2.67
N LEU A 381 -2.00 -6.56 1.43
CA LEU A 381 -0.78 -6.92 0.71
C LEU A 381 -0.70 -6.11 -0.58
N TRP A 382 0.38 -5.34 -0.73
CA TRP A 382 0.70 -4.65 -1.97
C TRP A 382 1.67 -5.48 -2.82
N LEU A 383 1.40 -5.54 -4.12
CA LEU A 383 2.25 -6.19 -5.11
C LEU A 383 2.21 -5.43 -6.44
N TYR A 384 3.29 -5.51 -7.21
CA TYR A 384 3.40 -4.89 -8.53
C TYR A 384 3.29 -5.95 -9.62
N VAL A 385 2.64 -5.59 -10.72
CA VAL A 385 2.53 -6.40 -11.94
C VAL A 385 3.10 -5.63 -13.12
N ASP A 386 4.11 -6.18 -13.77
CA ASP A 386 4.75 -5.63 -14.96
C ASP A 386 3.86 -5.78 -16.21
N GLY A 387 4.07 -4.93 -17.21
CA GLY A 387 3.45 -5.08 -18.52
C GLY A 387 4.15 -6.15 -19.36
N ALA A 388 3.43 -6.79 -20.29
CA ALA A 388 3.99 -7.77 -21.23
C ALA A 388 5.04 -7.18 -22.22
N SER A 389 5.27 -5.87 -22.16
CA SER A 389 6.27 -5.13 -22.92
C SER A 389 7.08 -4.20 -22.00
N ALA A 390 7.30 -4.62 -20.75
CA ALA A 390 8.22 -3.96 -19.84
C ALA A 390 9.67 -4.12 -20.36
N GLU A 391 10.34 -2.99 -20.57
CA GLU A 391 11.80 -2.96 -20.76
C GLU A 391 12.51 -3.56 -19.54
N PRO A 392 13.73 -4.11 -19.70
CA PRO A 392 14.58 -4.48 -18.57
C PRO A 392 14.71 -3.29 -17.60
N ARG A 393 14.52 -3.56 -16.30
CA ARG A 393 14.69 -2.55 -15.24
C ARG A 393 16.13 -2.04 -15.30
N LYS A 394 16.29 -0.71 -15.36
CA LYS A 394 17.60 -0.10 -15.59
C LYS A 394 18.51 -0.31 -14.39
N HIS A 395 19.76 -0.65 -14.69
CA HIS A 395 20.90 -0.56 -13.76
C HIS A 395 21.26 0.91 -13.49
#